data_AF-A0A7S2M4B4-F1
#
_entry.id   AF-A0A7S2M4B4-F1
#
_cell.length_a   1.000
_cell.length_b   1.000
_cell.length_c   1.000
_cell.angle_alpha   90.00
_cell.angle_beta   90.00
_cell.angle_gamma   90.00
#
_symmetry.space_group_name_H-M   'P 1'
#
loop_
_entity.id
_entity.type
_entity.pdbx_description
1 polymer ?
#
loop_
_entity_poly.entity_id
_entity_poly.type
_entity_poly.pdbx_seq_one_letter_code
_entity_poly.pdbx_strand_id
1 'polypeptide(L)'
;GPGVSQEARAAHARGAGIVPLVRTGGASSGLFNFPRAALRRPACCSQELWDRLSDARAPIEVSAGAAVAAAVALVQVQADADRMEVSSCEGCFSPAEAGLCSKVEVEIIEAAQALEASEDGWECRSCSSAGGCSLRKVVGGLCYEVLDSTGAGAQ
;
A
#
# COMPACT_ATOMS: atom_id res chain seq x y z
N GLY A 1 2.36 14.10 -22.93
CA GLY A 1 3.16 15.34 -23.03
C GLY A 1 3.23 16.04 -21.68
N PRO A 2 3.71 17.29 -21.60
CA PRO A 2 3.89 18.01 -20.33
C PRO A 2 2.64 18.09 -19.44
N GLY A 3 1.45 18.29 -20.02
CA GLY A 3 0.17 18.35 -19.27
C GLY A 3 -0.12 17.06 -18.51
N VAL A 4 -0.01 15.90 -19.19
CA VAL A 4 -0.16 14.57 -18.56
C VAL A 4 0.84 14.38 -17.41
N SER A 5 2.10 14.81 -17.57
CA SER A 5 3.07 14.71 -16.47
C SER A 5 2.75 15.66 -15.30
N GLN A 6 2.15 16.83 -15.55
CA GLN A 6 1.66 17.72 -14.48
C GLN A 6 0.51 17.09 -13.72
N GLU A 7 -0.48 16.54 -14.42
CA GLU A 7 -1.62 15.82 -13.82
C GLU A 7 -1.16 14.62 -13.01
N ALA A 8 -0.24 13.81 -13.54
CA ALA A 8 0.33 12.66 -12.85
C ALA A 8 1.07 13.08 -11.57
N ARG A 9 1.83 14.18 -11.59
CA ARG A 9 2.45 14.73 -10.38
C ARG A 9 1.41 15.17 -9.35
N ALA A 10 0.38 15.89 -9.79
CA ALA A 10 -0.68 16.35 -8.89
C ALA A 10 -1.44 15.15 -8.27
N ALA A 11 -1.70 14.10 -9.03
CA ALA A 11 -2.32 12.87 -8.53
C ALA A 11 -1.41 12.14 -7.53
N HIS A 12 -0.13 11.96 -7.88
CA HIS A 12 0.86 11.35 -6.99
C HIS A 12 1.00 12.13 -5.67
N ALA A 13 1.00 13.46 -5.72
CA ALA A 13 1.10 14.30 -4.52
C ALA A 13 -0.08 14.10 -3.55
N ARG A 14 -1.23 13.59 -4.04
CA ARG A 14 -2.39 13.23 -3.22
C ARG A 14 -2.41 11.75 -2.83
N GLY A 15 -1.34 11.00 -3.09
CA GLY A 15 -1.27 9.56 -2.80
C GLY A 15 -2.05 8.67 -3.78
N ALA A 16 -2.53 9.21 -4.91
CA ALA A 16 -3.28 8.40 -5.87
C ALA A 16 -2.38 7.37 -6.56
N GLY A 17 -2.90 6.15 -6.74
CA GLY A 17 -2.29 5.15 -7.61
C GLY A 17 -2.28 5.59 -9.07
N ILE A 18 -1.17 5.36 -9.78
CA ILE A 18 -0.99 5.77 -11.18
C ILE A 18 -0.61 4.54 -12.01
N VAL A 19 -1.34 4.32 -13.11
CA VAL A 19 -1.03 3.28 -14.10
C VAL A 19 -0.52 3.96 -15.38
N PRO A 20 0.80 3.96 -15.64
CA PRO A 20 1.35 4.53 -16.87
C PRO A 20 1.14 3.56 -18.04
N LEU A 21 0.51 4.05 -19.12
CA LEU A 21 0.49 3.35 -20.40
C LEU A 21 1.68 3.80 -21.24
N VAL A 22 2.83 3.15 -21.09
CA VAL A 22 4.13 3.58 -21.66
C VAL A 22 4.08 3.63 -23.20
N ARG A 23 3.22 2.82 -23.83
CA ARG A 23 3.04 2.75 -25.29
C ARG A 23 2.47 4.03 -25.95
N THR A 24 1.90 4.97 -25.19
CA THR A 24 1.15 6.12 -25.76
C THR A 24 1.93 7.44 -25.82
N GLY A 25 3.20 7.47 -25.39
CA GLY A 25 4.11 8.59 -25.64
C GLY A 25 4.98 8.99 -24.46
N GLY A 26 5.72 10.09 -24.66
CA GLY A 26 6.87 10.45 -23.83
C GLY A 26 6.62 10.69 -22.33
N ALA A 27 5.42 11.14 -21.93
CA ALA A 27 5.14 11.39 -20.51
C ALA A 27 5.13 10.08 -19.70
N SER A 28 4.34 9.10 -20.16
CA SER A 28 4.22 7.78 -19.54
C SER A 28 5.53 6.98 -19.59
N SER A 29 6.49 7.35 -20.44
CA SER A 29 7.84 6.77 -20.47
C SER A 29 8.86 7.52 -19.58
N GLY A 30 8.41 8.50 -18.79
CA GLY A 30 9.24 9.21 -17.82
C GLY A 30 9.69 10.63 -18.20
N LEU A 31 9.27 11.16 -19.36
CA LEU A 31 9.63 12.53 -19.75
C LEU A 31 8.80 13.60 -19.01
N PHE A 32 9.25 14.85 -19.11
CA PHE A 32 8.60 16.02 -18.53
C PHE A 32 8.44 15.96 -17.00
N ASN A 33 9.42 15.37 -16.31
CA ASN A 33 9.42 15.17 -14.86
C ASN A 33 8.21 14.34 -14.38
N PHE A 34 7.87 13.28 -15.12
CA PHE A 34 6.86 12.32 -14.67
C PHE A 34 7.33 11.65 -13.35
N PRO A 35 6.43 11.38 -12.39
CA PRO A 35 6.83 10.76 -11.11
C PRO A 35 7.53 9.42 -11.34
N ARG A 36 8.80 9.30 -10.95
CA ARG A 36 9.56 8.04 -11.12
C ARG A 36 8.95 6.89 -10.33
N ALA A 37 8.36 7.16 -9.18
CA ALA A 37 7.69 6.14 -8.38
C ALA A 37 6.49 5.52 -9.10
N ALA A 38 5.76 6.30 -9.91
CA ALA A 38 4.64 5.82 -10.71
C ALA A 38 5.05 4.92 -11.89
N LEU A 39 6.33 4.91 -12.26
CA LEU A 39 6.88 4.01 -13.30
C LEU A 39 7.29 2.66 -12.74
N ARG A 40 7.36 2.51 -11.42
CA ARG A 40 7.66 1.22 -10.78
C ARG A 40 6.39 0.38 -10.73
N ARG A 41 6.53 -0.91 -10.95
CA ARG A 41 5.45 -1.87 -10.81
C ARG A 41 4.92 -1.87 -9.37
N PRO A 42 3.61 -1.64 -9.16
CA PRO A 42 2.98 -1.82 -7.85
C PRO A 42 3.04 -3.27 -7.38
N ALA A 43 3.09 -3.50 -6.07
CA ALA A 43 3.13 -4.85 -5.50
C ALA A 43 1.90 -5.70 -5.87
N CYS A 44 0.73 -5.07 -5.99
CA CYS A 44 -0.52 -5.72 -6.38
C CYS A 44 -0.62 -6.08 -7.87
N CYS A 45 0.34 -5.65 -8.70
CA CYS A 45 0.37 -5.95 -10.13
C CYS A 45 1.42 -7.04 -10.41
N SER A 46 1.05 -8.09 -11.13
CA SER A 46 2.02 -9.09 -11.59
C SER A 46 3.00 -8.52 -12.61
N GLN A 47 4.17 -9.14 -12.75
CA GLN A 47 5.17 -8.70 -13.74
C GLN A 47 4.63 -8.78 -15.17
N GLU A 48 3.96 -9.89 -15.51
CA GLU A 48 3.38 -10.10 -16.84
C GLU A 48 2.34 -9.01 -17.20
N LEU A 49 1.47 -8.66 -16.24
CA LEU A 49 0.50 -7.57 -16.40
C LEU A 49 1.22 -6.25 -16.70
N TRP A 50 2.26 -5.95 -15.92
CA TRP A 50 3.01 -4.71 -16.04
C TRP A 50 3.77 -4.62 -17.37
N ASP A 51 4.33 -5.73 -17.85
CA ASP A 51 5.02 -5.80 -19.13
C ASP A 51 4.08 -5.49 -20.30
N ARG A 52 2.82 -5.95 -20.25
CA ARG A 52 1.79 -5.67 -21.27
C ARG A 52 1.42 -4.18 -21.38
N LEU A 53 1.61 -3.40 -20.32
CA LEU A 53 1.41 -1.93 -20.34
C LEU A 53 2.52 -1.21 -21.12
N SER A 54 3.70 -1.84 -21.18
CA SER A 54 4.90 -1.32 -21.81
C SER A 54 5.14 -1.86 -23.22
N ASP A 55 4.50 -2.97 -23.58
CA ASP A 55 4.63 -3.57 -24.90
C ASP A 55 3.92 -2.75 -25.99
N ALA A 56 4.70 -2.06 -26.81
CA ALA A 56 4.20 -1.31 -27.95
C ALA A 56 3.71 -2.20 -29.11
N ARG A 57 4.10 -3.49 -29.13
CA ARG A 57 3.74 -4.47 -30.17
C ARG A 57 2.49 -5.27 -29.81
N ALA A 58 2.09 -5.27 -28.54
CA ALA A 58 0.86 -5.93 -28.11
C ALA A 58 -0.38 -5.34 -28.82
N PRO A 59 -1.37 -6.19 -29.16
CA PRO A 59 -2.68 -5.72 -29.61
C PRO A 59 -3.29 -4.73 -28.61
N ILE A 60 -4.06 -3.76 -29.09
CA ILE A 60 -4.62 -2.69 -28.26
C ILE A 60 -5.50 -3.28 -27.15
N GLU A 61 -6.25 -4.32 -27.46
CA GLU A 61 -7.16 -5.02 -26.56
C GLU A 61 -6.40 -5.64 -25.38
N VAL A 62 -5.20 -6.18 -25.64
CA VAL A 62 -4.33 -6.78 -24.61
C VAL A 62 -3.80 -5.71 -23.67
N SER A 63 -3.29 -4.60 -24.20
CA SER A 63 -2.79 -3.49 -23.36
C SER A 63 -3.92 -2.80 -22.59
N ALA A 64 -5.09 -2.63 -23.20
CA ALA A 64 -6.26 -2.04 -22.54
C ALA A 64 -6.76 -2.94 -21.39
N GLY A 65 -6.85 -4.25 -21.62
CA GLY A 65 -7.18 -5.22 -20.57
C GLY A 65 -6.20 -5.19 -19.41
N ALA A 66 -4.90 -5.11 -19.70
CA ALA A 66 -3.86 -4.96 -18.67
C ALA A 66 -4.02 -3.66 -17.87
N ALA A 67 -4.36 -2.55 -18.53
CA ALA A 67 -4.55 -1.26 -17.87
C ALA A 67 -5.75 -1.28 -16.92
N VAL A 68 -6.87 -1.88 -17.34
CA VAL A 68 -8.05 -2.05 -16.50
C VAL A 68 -7.73 -2.93 -15.29
N ALA A 69 -7.09 -4.08 -15.49
CA ALA A 69 -6.74 -4.98 -14.40
C ALA A 69 -5.76 -4.33 -13.40
N ALA A 70 -4.77 -3.56 -13.86
CA ALA A 70 -3.89 -2.78 -12.98
C ALA A 70 -4.66 -1.71 -12.18
N ALA A 71 -5.58 -0.99 -12.83
CA ALA A 71 -6.39 0.02 -12.17
C ALA A 71 -7.30 -0.57 -11.10
N VAL A 72 -7.96 -1.70 -11.39
CA VAL A 72 -8.80 -2.44 -10.42
C VAL A 72 -7.97 -2.88 -9.22
N ALA A 73 -6.78 -3.46 -9.45
CA ALA A 73 -5.90 -3.90 -8.37
C ALA A 73 -5.47 -2.74 -7.46
N LEU A 74 -5.18 -1.55 -8.02
CA LEU A 74 -4.85 -0.36 -7.23
C LEU A 74 -6.03 0.17 -6.42
N VAL A 75 -7.22 0.20 -7.01
CA VAL A 75 -8.44 0.64 -6.30
C VAL A 75 -8.76 -0.31 -5.14
N GLN A 76 -8.59 -1.62 -5.35
CA GLN A 76 -8.84 -2.61 -4.30
C GLN A 76 -7.88 -2.42 -3.11
N VAL A 77 -6.57 -2.27 -3.38
CA VAL A 77 -5.59 -1.99 -2.32
C VAL A 77 -5.91 -0.71 -1.56
N GLN A 78 -6.37 0.34 -2.26
CA GLN A 78 -6.78 1.58 -1.59
C GLN A 78 -8.02 1.36 -0.72
N ALA A 79 -9.03 0.66 -1.22
CA ALA A 79 -10.24 0.36 -0.46
C ALA A 79 -9.95 -0.49 0.79
N ASP A 80 -9.01 -1.43 0.68
CA ASP A 80 -8.57 -2.27 1.81
C ASP A 80 -7.76 -1.47 2.83
N ALA A 81 -6.91 -0.54 2.38
CA ALA A 81 -6.20 0.40 3.26
C ALA A 81 -7.18 1.33 4.01
N ASP A 82 -8.14 1.91 3.30
CA ASP A 82 -9.17 2.78 3.89
C ASP A 82 -10.04 2.02 4.90
N ARG A 83 -10.35 0.73 4.66
CA ARG A 83 -11.08 -0.12 5.60
C ARG A 83 -10.28 -0.41 6.87
N MET A 84 -8.96 -0.53 6.78
CA MET A 84 -8.11 -0.88 7.93
C MET A 84 -7.99 0.28 8.93
N GLU A 85 -8.02 1.53 8.46
CA GLU A 85 -8.00 2.71 9.34
C GLU A 85 -9.25 2.81 10.24
N VAL A 86 -10.39 2.27 9.81
CA VAL A 86 -11.65 2.33 10.55
C VAL A 86 -11.73 1.29 11.69
N SER A 87 -10.89 0.24 11.65
CA SER A 87 -10.89 -0.80 12.70
C SER A 87 -10.04 -0.44 13.93
N SER A 88 -9.47 0.76 13.97
CA SER A 88 -8.65 1.23 15.09
C SER A 88 -9.52 1.57 16.32
N CYS A 89 -9.75 0.54 17.14
CA CYS A 89 -10.04 0.61 18.58
C CYS A 89 -11.12 1.59 19.07
N GLU A 90 -12.37 1.43 18.67
CA GLU A 90 -13.52 2.06 19.37
C GLU A 90 -13.78 1.49 20.79
N GLY A 91 -12.90 0.63 21.32
CA GLY A 91 -13.09 -0.08 22.60
C GLY A 91 -12.09 0.21 23.72
N CYS A 92 -11.04 1.02 23.51
CA CYS A 92 -9.99 1.25 24.53
C CYS A 92 -9.98 2.64 25.16
N PHE A 93 -10.91 3.54 24.82
CA PHE A 93 -10.90 4.91 25.34
C PHE A 93 -11.47 4.99 26.77
N SER A 94 -10.58 4.87 27.76
CA SER A 94 -10.71 5.71 28.94
C SER A 94 -10.12 7.10 28.59
N PRO A 95 -10.80 8.22 28.92
CA PRO A 95 -10.42 9.56 28.44
C PRO A 95 -9.09 10.12 29.01
N ALA A 96 -8.32 9.33 29.76
CA ALA A 96 -7.09 9.78 30.40
C ALA A 96 -5.84 9.70 29.52
N GLU A 97 -5.80 8.87 28.46
CA GLU A 97 -4.56 8.57 27.72
C GLU A 97 -4.66 8.74 26.19
N ALA A 98 -5.46 9.69 25.73
CA ALA A 98 -5.72 9.96 24.30
C ALA A 98 -4.51 10.53 23.51
N GLY A 99 -3.31 10.58 24.09
CA GLY A 99 -2.22 11.46 23.62
C GLY A 99 -1.18 10.85 22.69
N LEU A 100 -1.09 9.52 22.52
CA LEU A 100 0.12 8.91 21.93
C LEU A 100 -0.10 7.94 20.75
N CYS A 101 -1.32 7.74 20.25
CA CYS A 101 -1.55 6.83 19.11
C CYS A 101 -1.60 7.61 17.79
N SER A 102 -0.51 8.25 17.39
CA SER A 102 -0.36 8.74 16.01
C SER A 102 1.11 8.82 15.63
N LYS A 103 1.67 7.68 15.20
CA LYS A 103 2.75 7.53 14.21
C LYS A 103 3.29 6.11 14.29
N VAL A 104 2.79 5.24 13.43
CA VAL A 104 3.53 4.06 13.00
C VAL A 104 3.72 4.25 11.50
N GLU A 105 4.83 4.86 11.10
CA GLU A 105 5.28 4.79 9.71
C GLU A 105 5.79 3.36 9.48
N VAL A 106 5.10 2.64 8.60
CA VAL A 106 5.31 1.21 8.34
C VAL A 106 6.50 1.04 7.40
N GLU A 107 7.69 0.77 7.94
CA GLU A 107 8.74 0.03 7.23
C GLU A 107 8.46 -1.49 7.33
N ILE A 108 7.40 -1.97 6.67
CA ILE A 108 7.15 -3.41 6.52
C ILE A 108 6.59 -3.67 5.12
N ILE A 109 7.48 -3.72 4.12
CA ILE A 109 7.14 -4.24 2.78
C ILE A 109 8.16 -5.32 2.39
N GLU A 110 8.32 -6.34 3.24
CA GLU A 110 8.88 -7.63 2.80
C GLU A 110 8.14 -8.83 3.41
N ALA A 111 7.50 -8.70 4.59
CA ALA A 111 6.78 -9.80 5.23
C ALA A 111 5.33 -10.04 4.73
N ALA A 112 4.71 -9.07 4.03
CA ALA A 112 3.30 -9.17 3.60
C ALA A 112 3.06 -10.16 2.45
N GLN A 113 4.10 -10.58 1.72
CA GLN A 113 3.97 -11.49 0.57
C GLN A 113 3.69 -12.95 0.96
N ALA A 114 3.76 -13.31 2.24
CA ALA A 114 3.45 -14.66 2.73
C ALA A 114 2.04 -14.80 3.35
N LEU A 115 1.20 -13.76 3.32
CA LEU A 115 0.01 -13.64 4.17
C LEU A 115 -1.35 -13.73 3.47
N GLU A 116 -1.41 -13.80 2.14
CA GLU A 116 -2.67 -13.82 1.36
C GLU A 116 -3.38 -15.19 1.30
N ALA A 117 -3.29 -15.99 2.36
CA ALA A 117 -3.99 -17.28 2.43
C ALA A 117 -4.78 -17.52 3.73
N SER A 118 -5.02 -16.50 4.55
CA SER A 118 -5.77 -16.67 5.80
C SER A 118 -6.76 -15.52 6.01
N GLU A 119 -8.04 -15.90 6.11
CA GLU A 119 -9.18 -15.04 6.49
C GLU A 119 -9.16 -14.67 7.98
N ASP A 120 -8.13 -15.08 8.73
CA ASP A 120 -8.05 -14.86 10.16
C ASP A 120 -7.57 -13.44 10.46
N GLY A 121 -8.41 -12.68 11.15
CA GLY A 121 -8.16 -11.31 11.58
C GLY A 121 -6.99 -11.19 12.55
N TRP A 122 -6.54 -9.95 12.77
CA TRP A 122 -5.57 -9.63 13.82
C TRP A 122 -6.29 -9.55 15.17
N GLU A 123 -5.74 -10.20 16.20
CA GLU A 123 -6.24 -10.10 17.56
C GLU A 123 -5.30 -9.21 18.40
N CYS A 124 -5.84 -8.12 18.95
CA CYS A 124 -5.15 -7.31 19.94
C CYS A 124 -5.21 -8.03 21.30
N ARG A 125 -4.06 -8.44 21.86
CA ARG A 125 -4.04 -9.15 23.15
C ARG A 125 -3.94 -8.26 24.37
N SER A 126 -3.16 -7.19 24.29
CA SER A 126 -2.94 -6.31 25.43
C SER A 126 -2.39 -4.97 25.00
N CYS A 127 -3.10 -3.90 25.40
CA CYS A 127 -2.51 -2.58 25.52
C CYS A 127 -1.87 -2.51 26.91
N SER A 128 -0.54 -2.37 26.98
CA SER A 128 0.10 -2.07 28.26
C SER A 128 -0.15 -0.59 28.60
N SER A 129 -0.32 -0.27 29.89
CA SER A 129 -0.41 1.12 30.38
C SER A 129 0.87 1.93 30.16
N ALA A 130 1.90 1.33 29.55
CA ALA A 130 3.16 1.97 29.18
C ALA A 130 3.22 2.33 27.69
N GLY A 131 2.10 2.25 26.96
CA GLY A 131 2.01 2.70 25.56
C GLY A 131 2.42 1.68 24.50
N GLY A 132 2.78 0.45 24.88
CA GLY A 132 3.06 -0.64 23.94
C GLY A 132 1.80 -1.43 23.60
N CYS A 133 1.46 -1.50 22.31
CA CYS A 133 0.41 -2.36 21.78
C CYS A 133 1.05 -3.60 21.13
N SER A 134 0.81 -4.79 21.67
CA SER A 134 1.30 -6.04 21.07
C SER A 134 0.22 -6.64 20.19
N LEU A 135 0.48 -6.64 18.88
CA LEU A 135 -0.38 -7.28 17.89
C LEU A 135 0.16 -8.67 17.59
N ARG A 136 -0.74 -9.66 17.63
CA ARG A 136 -0.43 -11.04 17.27
C ARG A 136 -1.32 -11.49 16.13
N LYS A 137 -0.71 -12.12 15.13
CA LYS A 137 -1.43 -12.88 14.10
C LYS A 137 -1.00 -14.33 14.18
N VAL A 138 -1.97 -15.25 14.16
CA VAL A 138 -1.70 -16.68 14.04
C VAL A 138 -2.12 -17.11 12.64
N VAL A 139 -1.18 -17.61 11.85
CA VAL A 139 -1.43 -18.08 10.49
C VAL A 139 -0.88 -19.49 10.37
N GLY A 140 -1.75 -20.47 10.09
CA GLY A 140 -1.33 -21.87 9.91
C GLY A 140 -0.62 -22.50 11.13
N GLY A 141 -0.93 -22.03 12.35
CA GLY A 141 -0.28 -22.50 13.58
C GLY A 141 1.04 -21.81 13.93
N LEU A 142 1.54 -20.92 13.07
CA LEU A 142 2.70 -20.07 13.35
C LEU A 142 2.23 -18.73 13.94
N CYS A 143 2.92 -18.28 15.00
CA CYS A 143 2.59 -17.06 15.73
C CYS A 143 3.56 -15.95 15.35
N TYR A 144 3.04 -14.85 14.85
CA TYR A 144 3.79 -13.64 14.52
C TYR A 144 3.44 -12.57 15.54
N GLU A 145 4.43 -11.99 16.18
CA GLU A 145 4.28 -10.90 17.15
C GLU A 145 5.00 -9.68 16.59
N VAL A 146 4.29 -8.54 16.51
CA VAL A 146 4.90 -7.25 16.22
C VAL A 146 5.09 -6.56 17.57
N LEU A 147 6.35 -6.45 17.99
CA LEU A 147 6.72 -5.69 19.17
C LEU A 147 6.98 -4.25 18.74
N ASP A 148 6.19 -3.32 19.26
CA ASP A 148 6.48 -1.89 19.15
C ASP A 148 7.81 -1.60 19.87
N SER A 149 8.81 -1.15 19.11
CA SER A 149 10.19 -0.95 19.60
C SER A 149 10.44 0.48 20.09
N THR A 150 9.40 1.24 20.42
CA THR A 150 9.53 2.63 20.91
C THR A 150 10.08 2.78 22.34
N GLY A 151 10.52 1.70 22.99
CA GLY A 151 11.07 1.73 24.36
C GLY A 151 12.57 1.47 24.47
N ALA A 152 13.44 2.38 24.00
CA ALA A 152 14.85 2.41 24.42
C ALA A 152 15.50 3.80 24.21
N GLY A 153 15.25 4.73 25.12
CA GLY A 153 15.87 6.06 25.06
C GLY A 153 15.59 6.96 26.26
N ALA A 154 15.75 6.44 27.48
CA ALA A 154 15.81 7.29 28.67
C ALA A 154 16.71 6.64 29.74
N GLN A 155 17.98 7.04 29.77
CA GLN A 155 18.81 7.16 30.98
C GLN A 155 19.65 8.42 30.85
#